data_AF-A0A222PAB1-F1
#
_entry.id   AF-A0A222PAB1-F1
#
_cell.length_a   1.000
_cell.length_b   1.000
_cell.length_c   1.000
_cell.angle_alpha   90.00
_cell.angle_beta   90.00
_cell.angle_gamma   90.00
#
_symmetry.space_group_name_H-M   'P 1'
#
loop_
_entity.id
_entity.type
_entity.pdbx_description
1 polymer ?
#
loop_
_entity_poly.entity_id
_entity_poly.type
_entity_poly.pdbx_seq_one_letter_code
_entity_poly.pdbx_strand_id
1 'polypeptide(L)'
;MKKCLCLIILLIFVSCTSLNGYNKNISQIEINEINNEITNVITNFKKDANSNRYDKIKEIFLTTFKNNIIVKKLQEYDLSRLTFIFSEPKVKSNNKATSVMVVNYGTESDYFNITWKKMDDGSWKISNVAEKK
;
A
#
# COMPACT_ATOMS: atom_id res chain seq x y z
N MET A 1 -10.14 -19.93 37.89
CA MET A 1 -9.16 -19.52 36.85
C MET A 1 -9.80 -18.73 35.70
N LYS A 2 -10.62 -17.69 35.96
CA LYS A 2 -11.23 -16.84 34.92
C LYS A 2 -10.79 -15.37 34.98
N LYS A 3 -10.06 -14.96 36.03
CA LYS A 3 -9.63 -13.56 36.21
C LYS A 3 -8.26 -13.25 35.57
N CYS A 4 -7.38 -14.24 35.39
CA CYS A 4 -6.08 -14.03 34.74
C CYS A 4 -6.17 -13.87 33.21
N LEU A 5 -7.20 -14.44 32.56
CA LEU A 5 -7.30 -14.38 31.09
C LEU A 5 -7.62 -12.96 30.59
N CYS A 6 -8.39 -12.18 31.36
CA CYS A 6 -8.68 -10.79 31.02
C CYS A 6 -7.45 -9.87 31.13
N LEU A 7 -6.49 -10.19 32.02
CA LEU A 7 -5.30 -9.36 32.22
C LEU A 7 -4.35 -9.40 31.02
N ILE A 8 -4.21 -10.57 30.38
CA ILE A 8 -3.38 -10.74 29.18
C ILE A 8 -3.99 -10.00 27.98
N ILE A 9 -5.32 -9.96 27.87
CA ILE A 9 -6.03 -9.23 26.81
C ILE A 9 -5.91 -7.71 26.99
N LEU A 10 -5.85 -7.22 28.24
CA LEU A 10 -5.68 -5.80 28.53
C LEU A 10 -4.28 -5.26 28.15
N LEU A 11 -3.25 -6.09 28.26
CA LEU A 11 -1.85 -5.70 27.98
C LEU A 11 -1.56 -5.49 26.48
N ILE A 12 -2.41 -6.01 25.58
CA ILE A 12 -2.25 -5.86 24.12
C ILE A 12 -2.63 -4.45 23.65
N PHE A 13 -3.31 -3.66 24.47
CA PHE A 13 -3.75 -2.29 24.11
C PHE A 13 -2.80 -1.17 24.58
N VAL A 14 -1.70 -1.49 25.25
CA VAL A 14 -0.79 -0.48 25.84
C VAL A 14 0.43 -0.17 24.97
N SER A 15 0.61 -0.83 23.82
CA SER A 15 1.56 -0.38 22.79
C SER A 15 0.98 0.76 21.96
N CYS A 16 0.55 1.82 22.65
CA CYS A 16 0.53 3.17 22.09
C CYS A 16 2.00 3.62 22.01
N THR A 17 2.74 3.09 21.02
CA THR A 17 4.02 3.69 20.67
C THR A 17 3.70 5.09 20.19
N SER A 18 4.21 6.05 20.94
CA SER A 18 4.09 7.49 20.71
C SER A 18 4.11 7.80 19.22
N LEU A 19 3.04 8.46 18.76
CA LEU A 19 2.99 9.29 17.57
C LEU A 19 4.02 10.43 17.71
N ASN A 20 5.31 10.11 17.76
CA ASN A 20 6.36 11.07 17.45
C ASN A 20 6.39 11.19 15.93
N GLY A 21 5.36 11.87 15.40
CA GLY A 21 5.42 12.51 14.10
C GLY A 21 6.46 13.62 14.20
N TYR A 22 7.73 13.22 14.19
CA TYR A 22 8.83 14.14 13.93
C TYR A 22 8.62 14.63 12.50
N ASN A 23 7.89 15.74 12.36
CA ASN A 23 7.76 16.47 11.10
C ASN A 23 9.12 17.10 10.82
N LYS A 24 10.09 16.26 10.44
CA LYS A 24 11.25 16.73 9.69
C LYS A 24 10.67 17.27 8.39
N ASN A 25 10.89 18.56 8.12
CA ASN A 25 10.62 19.10 6.79
C ASN A 25 11.45 18.29 5.80
N ILE A 26 10.78 17.47 5.00
CA ILE A 26 11.40 16.64 3.96
C ILE A 26 11.85 17.60 2.86
N SER A 27 13.11 17.52 2.47
CA SER A 27 13.61 18.36 1.37
C SER A 27 12.97 17.97 0.04
N GLN A 28 12.95 18.89 -0.93
CA GLN A 28 12.45 18.59 -2.27
C GLN A 28 13.26 17.47 -2.95
N ILE A 29 14.55 17.36 -2.65
CA ILE A 29 15.42 16.29 -3.15
C ILE A 29 14.94 14.94 -2.61
N GLU A 30 14.76 14.81 -1.29
CA GLU A 30 14.23 13.59 -0.66
C GLU A 30 12.83 13.24 -1.20
N ILE A 31 11.96 14.23 -1.45
CA ILE A 31 10.63 14.01 -2.06
C ILE A 31 10.76 13.42 -3.46
N ASN A 32 11.64 13.98 -4.30
CA ASN A 32 11.85 13.51 -5.67
C ASN A 32 12.42 12.09 -5.70
N GLU A 33 13.36 11.77 -4.81
CA GLU A 33 13.90 10.42 -4.65
C GLU A 33 12.80 9.41 -4.28
N ILE A 34 11.99 9.72 -3.25
CA ILE A 34 10.88 8.86 -2.83
C ILE A 34 9.85 8.68 -3.96
N ASN A 35 9.52 9.75 -4.67
CA ASN A 35 8.59 9.69 -5.80
C ASN A 35 9.12 8.78 -6.91
N ASN A 36 10.42 8.84 -7.22
CA ASN A 36 11.05 7.97 -8.21
C ASN A 36 11.04 6.50 -7.76
N GLU A 37 11.38 6.22 -6.49
CA GLU A 37 11.32 4.87 -5.92
C GLU A 37 9.92 4.26 -6.06
N ILE A 38 8.88 4.99 -5.66
CA ILE A 38 7.49 4.52 -5.74
C ILE A 38 7.04 4.38 -7.21
N THR A 39 7.43 5.32 -8.08
CA THR A 39 7.09 5.26 -9.52
C THR A 39 7.69 4.03 -10.19
N ASN A 40 8.89 3.61 -9.78
CA ASN A 40 9.50 2.36 -10.26
C ASN A 40 8.68 1.13 -9.80
N VAL A 41 8.22 1.11 -8.55
CA VAL A 41 7.33 0.04 -8.04
C VAL A 41 6.02 0.00 -8.83
N ILE A 42 5.40 1.15 -9.09
CA ILE A 42 4.17 1.26 -9.90
C ILE A 42 4.42 0.76 -11.33
N THR A 43 5.55 1.08 -11.93
CA THR A 43 5.90 0.66 -13.29
C THR A 43 6.02 -0.87 -13.37
N ASN A 44 6.70 -1.48 -12.40
CA ASN A 44 6.81 -2.93 -12.30
C ASN A 44 5.45 -3.59 -12.02
N PHE A 45 4.64 -3.03 -11.12
CA PHE A 45 3.28 -3.49 -10.87
C PHE A 45 2.46 -3.57 -12.16
N LYS A 46 2.46 -2.51 -12.98
CA LYS A 46 1.70 -2.48 -14.25
C LYS A 46 2.21 -3.52 -15.24
N LYS A 47 3.53 -3.70 -15.33
CA LYS A 47 4.14 -4.72 -16.19
C LYS A 47 3.72 -6.13 -15.76
N ASP A 48 3.78 -6.41 -14.46
CA ASP A 48 3.40 -7.71 -13.90
C ASP A 48 1.88 -7.96 -14.01
N ALA A 49 1.05 -6.93 -13.84
CA ALA A 49 -0.39 -6.99 -14.08
C ALA A 49 -0.73 -7.32 -15.54
N ASN A 50 -0.09 -6.64 -16.50
CA ASN A 50 -0.28 -6.94 -17.93
C ASN A 50 0.12 -8.37 -18.32
N SER A 51 0.97 -9.02 -17.52
CA SER A 51 1.41 -10.41 -17.73
C SER A 51 0.76 -11.40 -16.74
N ASN A 52 -0.26 -10.99 -15.97
CA ASN A 52 -0.92 -11.82 -14.96
C ASN A 52 0.04 -12.47 -13.94
N ARG A 53 1.15 -11.81 -13.59
CA ARG A 53 2.15 -12.31 -12.64
C ARG A 53 1.74 -12.03 -11.19
N TYR A 54 0.73 -12.76 -10.72
CA TYR A 54 0.17 -12.57 -9.38
C TYR A 54 1.17 -12.81 -8.24
N ASP A 55 2.15 -13.70 -8.44
CA ASP A 55 3.23 -13.96 -7.50
C ASP A 55 4.00 -12.67 -7.17
N LYS A 56 4.29 -11.86 -8.19
CA LYS A 56 4.98 -10.56 -8.04
C LYS A 56 4.09 -9.45 -7.56
N ILE A 57 2.86 -9.39 -8.05
CA ILE A 57 1.90 -8.40 -7.58
C ILE A 57 1.69 -8.54 -6.07
N LYS A 58 1.58 -9.77 -5.56
CA LYS A 58 1.46 -10.04 -4.13
C LYS A 58 2.62 -9.48 -3.31
N GLU A 59 3.85 -9.51 -3.81
CA GLU A 59 5.04 -9.03 -3.10
C GLU A 59 4.98 -7.52 -2.78
N ILE A 60 4.24 -6.76 -3.59
CA ILE A 60 4.07 -5.30 -3.47
C ILE A 60 3.09 -4.94 -2.35
N PHE A 61 2.18 -5.83 -1.99
CA PHE A 61 1.25 -5.59 -0.88
C PHE A 61 1.89 -5.97 0.46
N LEU A 62 1.78 -5.09 1.44
CA LEU A 62 2.13 -5.43 2.81
C LEU A 62 1.20 -6.54 3.31
N THR A 63 1.76 -7.60 3.90
CA THR A 63 1.00 -8.76 4.38
C THR A 63 0.14 -8.39 5.58
N THR A 64 -1.09 -7.96 5.30
CA THR A 64 -2.13 -7.69 6.28
C THR A 64 -3.38 -8.48 5.89
N PHE A 65 -4.27 -8.73 6.84
CA PHE A 65 -5.52 -9.45 6.57
C PHE A 65 -6.32 -8.82 5.40
N LYS A 66 -6.49 -7.50 5.44
CA LYS A 66 -7.21 -6.74 4.40
C LYS A 66 -6.51 -6.84 3.04
N ASN A 67 -5.20 -6.63 2.98
CA ASN A 67 -4.46 -6.68 1.71
C ASN A 67 -4.43 -8.10 1.15
N ASN A 68 -4.37 -9.13 1.99
CA ASN A 68 -4.44 -10.52 1.54
C ASN A 68 -5.79 -10.83 0.88
N ILE A 69 -6.90 -10.27 1.37
CA ILE A 69 -8.22 -10.39 0.72
C ILE A 69 -8.21 -9.68 -0.63
N ILE A 70 -7.67 -8.47 -0.72
CA ILE A 70 -7.56 -7.71 -1.98
C ILE A 70 -6.75 -8.49 -3.02
N VAL A 71 -5.57 -9.00 -2.64
CA VAL A 71 -4.72 -9.79 -3.54
C VAL A 71 -5.43 -11.06 -4.01
N LYS A 72 -6.12 -11.77 -3.11
CA LYS A 72 -6.93 -12.94 -3.49
C LYS A 72 -8.02 -12.57 -4.48
N LYS A 73 -8.68 -11.43 -4.28
CA LYS A 73 -9.71 -10.94 -5.21
C LYS A 73 -9.12 -10.57 -6.56
N LEU A 74 -7.99 -9.88 -6.61
CA LEU A 74 -7.28 -9.58 -7.87
C LEU A 74 -6.92 -10.86 -8.65
N GLN A 75 -6.57 -11.96 -7.97
CA GLN A 75 -6.26 -13.25 -8.58
C GLN A 75 -7.45 -13.91 -9.30
N GLU A 76 -8.68 -13.46 -9.03
CA GLU A 76 -9.89 -13.98 -9.68
C GLU A 76 -10.13 -13.35 -11.07
N TYR A 77 -9.37 -12.30 -11.46
CA TYR A 77 -9.56 -11.55 -12.70
C TYR A 77 -8.35 -11.63 -13.62
N ASP A 78 -8.55 -11.70 -14.94
CA ASP A 78 -7.48 -11.47 -15.92
C ASP A 78 -7.05 -10.00 -15.92
N LEU A 79 -5.97 -9.69 -15.19
CA LEU A 79 -5.44 -8.34 -15.02
C LEU A 79 -4.91 -7.73 -16.31
N SER A 80 -4.58 -8.54 -17.32
CA SER A 80 -4.18 -8.03 -18.64
C SER A 80 -5.31 -7.29 -19.37
N ARG A 81 -6.56 -7.53 -18.94
CA ARG A 81 -7.76 -6.85 -19.44
C ARG A 81 -8.11 -5.59 -18.64
N LEU A 82 -7.35 -5.29 -17.59
CA LEU A 82 -7.52 -4.11 -16.75
C LEU A 82 -6.44 -3.07 -17.08
N THR A 83 -6.81 -1.79 -17.05
CA THR A 83 -5.83 -0.70 -17.12
C THR A 83 -5.67 -0.06 -15.76
N PHE A 84 -4.44 -0.08 -15.22
CA PHE A 84 -4.10 0.56 -13.96
C PHE A 84 -3.42 1.92 -14.19
N ILE A 85 -4.03 2.99 -13.69
CA ILE A 85 -3.50 4.34 -13.75
C ILE A 85 -3.23 4.81 -12.33
N PHE A 86 -2.09 5.45 -12.09
CA PHE A 86 -1.73 5.98 -10.77
C PHE A 86 -1.46 7.47 -10.90
N SER A 87 -1.91 8.25 -9.92
CA SER A 87 -1.44 9.62 -9.74
C SER A 87 0.00 9.64 -9.27
N GLU A 88 0.66 10.79 -9.41
CA GLU A 88 1.94 11.03 -8.73
C GLU A 88 1.82 10.76 -7.22
N PRO A 89 2.84 10.16 -6.59
CA PRO A 89 2.86 9.97 -5.15
C PRO A 89 2.95 11.32 -4.42
N LYS A 90 2.14 11.46 -3.37
CA LYS A 90 2.20 12.58 -2.43
C LYS A 90 2.92 12.12 -1.17
N VAL A 91 4.19 12.47 -1.03
CA VAL A 91 5.03 12.14 0.14
C VAL A 91 4.44 12.78 1.40
N LYS A 92 4.34 12.00 2.47
CA LYS A 92 3.86 12.44 3.79
C LYS A 92 4.96 12.39 4.85
N SER A 93 5.89 11.45 4.72
CA SER A 93 7.09 11.27 5.54
C SER A 93 8.11 10.45 4.74
N ASN A 94 9.34 10.32 5.23
CA ASN A 94 10.40 9.52 4.58
C ASN A 94 10.02 8.05 4.37
N ASN A 95 9.00 7.56 5.07
CA ASN A 95 8.51 6.18 5.00
C ASN A 95 7.02 6.05 4.66
N LYS A 96 6.34 7.14 4.29
CA LYS A 96 4.91 7.13 3.95
C LYS A 96 4.60 8.08 2.81
N ALA A 97 3.82 7.58 1.85
CA ALA A 97 3.26 8.39 0.78
C ALA A 97 1.85 7.93 0.45
N THR A 98 1.13 8.72 -0.32
CA THR A 98 -0.23 8.38 -0.79
C THR A 98 -0.36 8.64 -2.28
N SER A 99 -1.10 7.82 -3.01
CA SER A 99 -1.50 8.11 -4.39
C SER A 99 -2.95 7.69 -4.62
N VAL A 100 -3.49 8.03 -5.79
CA VAL A 100 -4.76 7.50 -6.28
C VAL A 100 -4.45 6.47 -7.35
N MET A 101 -5.08 5.32 -7.27
CA MET A 101 -5.11 4.31 -8.33
C MET A 101 -6.49 4.31 -8.97
N VAL A 102 -6.54 4.29 -10.29
CA VAL A 102 -7.75 4.06 -11.08
C VAL A 102 -7.60 2.72 -11.76
N VAL A 103 -8.62 1.89 -11.66
CA VAL A 103 -8.72 0.61 -12.38
C VAL A 103 -9.83 0.74 -13.40
N ASN A 104 -9.48 0.66 -14.68
CA ASN A 104 -10.47 0.67 -15.75
C ASN A 104 -10.74 -0.76 -16.23
N TYR A 105 -12.02 -1.10 -16.38
CA TYR A 105 -12.48 -2.33 -17.02
C TYR A 105 -13.62 -1.99 -17.98
N GLY A 106 -13.36 -2.10 -19.28
CA GLY A 106 -14.30 -1.65 -20.30
C GLY A 106 -14.60 -0.16 -20.16
N THR A 107 -15.85 0.20 -19.88
CA THR A 107 -16.31 1.59 -19.68
C THR A 107 -16.40 2.01 -18.22
N GLU A 108 -16.12 1.10 -17.28
CA GLU A 108 -16.19 1.37 -15.85
C GLU A 108 -14.81 1.71 -15.29
N SER A 109 -14.79 2.62 -14.32
CA SER A 109 -13.59 3.06 -13.63
C SER A 109 -13.82 3.05 -12.12
N ASP A 110 -13.00 2.28 -11.42
CA ASP A 110 -12.96 2.26 -9.96
C ASP A 110 -11.78 3.06 -9.44
N TYR A 111 -12.02 3.85 -8.39
CA TYR A 111 -11.02 4.75 -7.82
C TYR A 111 -10.64 4.31 -6.41
N PHE A 112 -9.34 4.27 -6.15
CA PHE A 112 -8.79 3.82 -4.88
C PHE A 112 -7.72 4.79 -4.36
N ASN A 113 -7.81 5.13 -3.08
CA ASN A 113 -6.73 5.75 -2.33
C ASN A 113 -5.73 4.67 -1.90
N ILE A 114 -4.47 4.85 -2.32
CA ILE A 114 -3.35 3.96 -2.01
C ILE A 114 -2.48 4.61 -0.95
N THR A 115 -2.15 3.85 0.11
CA THR A 115 -1.16 4.26 1.10
C THR A 115 0.09 3.42 0.93
N TRP A 116 1.21 4.07 0.64
CA TRP A 116 2.53 3.48 0.53
C TRP A 116 3.25 3.54 1.87
N LYS A 117 3.98 2.48 2.22
CA LYS A 117 4.87 2.42 3.38
C LYS A 117 6.24 1.89 2.96
N LYS A 118 7.31 2.56 3.38
CA LYS A 118 8.68 2.05 3.25
C LYS A 118 8.93 1.06 4.38
N MET A 119 9.42 -0.10 4.02
CA MET A 119 9.77 -1.18 4.94
C MET A 119 11.21 -1.02 5.42
N ASP A 120 11.59 -1.78 6.45
CA ASP A 120 12.93 -1.71 7.04
C ASP A 120 14.03 -2.16 6.05
N ASP A 121 13.69 -3.00 5.08
CA ASP A 121 14.55 -3.40 3.95
C ASP A 121 14.66 -2.34 2.84
N GLY A 122 14.03 -1.17 3.03
CA GLY A 122 14.00 -0.08 2.06
C GLY A 122 12.94 -0.24 0.95
N SER A 123 12.24 -1.36 0.87
CA SER A 123 11.21 -1.58 -0.16
C SER A 123 9.95 -0.77 0.12
N TRP A 124 9.32 -0.25 -0.94
CA TRP A 124 8.01 0.40 -0.84
C TRP A 124 6.89 -0.60 -1.10
N LYS A 125 5.92 -0.64 -0.19
CA LYS A 125 4.77 -1.54 -0.28
C LYS A 125 3.44 -0.80 -0.16
N ILE A 126 2.41 -1.34 -0.80
CA ILE A 126 1.03 -0.94 -0.59
C ILE A 126 0.60 -1.43 0.78
N SER A 127 0.50 -0.49 1.73
CA SER A 127 0.08 -0.77 3.10
C SER A 127 -1.44 -0.81 3.24
N ASN A 128 -2.16 -0.05 2.41
CA ASN A 128 -3.62 0.00 2.41
C ASN A 128 -4.16 0.43 1.04
N VAL A 129 -5.29 -0.16 0.66
CA VAL A 129 -6.15 0.26 -0.46
C VAL A 129 -7.53 0.59 0.10
N ALA A 130 -8.05 1.77 -0.19
CA ALA A 130 -9.38 2.18 0.21
C ALA A 130 -10.12 2.74 -1.00
N GLU A 131 -11.37 2.33 -1.20
CA GLU A 131 -12.24 2.92 -2.21
C GLU A 131 -12.36 4.42 -2.00
N LYS A 132 -12.28 5.17 -3.10
CA LYS A 132 -12.45 6.62 -3.11
C LYS A 132 -13.92 6.90 -3.43
N LYS A 133 -14.65 7.29 -2.40
CA LYS A 133 -16.04 7.80 -2.53
C LYS A 133 -16.05 9.21 -3.11
#